data_AF-A0A7K1NIY6-F1
#
_entry.id   AF-A0A7K1NIY6-F1
#
_cell.length_a   1.000
_cell.length_b   1.000
_cell.length_c   1.000
_cell.angle_alpha   90.00
_cell.angle_beta   90.00
_cell.angle_gamma   90.00
#
_symmetry.space_group_name_H-M   'P 1'
#
loop_
_entity.id
_entity.type
_entity.pdbx_description
1 polymer ?
#
loop_
_entity_poly.entity_id
_entity_poly.type
_entity_poly.pdbx_seq_one_letter_code
_entity_poly.pdbx_strand_id
1 'polypeptide(L)'
;MTQTRRTAPDPEWVLMYRRGIPTPKIAAGAGVAETTVRYHLAIAAKQEPGIRAEHQAALPVARQRLTAAGRRNLEDIIAFYQAVGRLPTRRSAREKALTAWLHHRRQEAAEGTLSPIYAEALDEIPGWSRPSTKQADDQARWKQRLAEVSAYRAVGNDWPRHNKTDDQGERVLGVWLHVQRMNERAGKLDPAKKAQLDEVIPGWRQGRPRRGPNSRPCTPGTSGSSSSG
;
A
#
# COMPACT_ATOMS: atom_id res chain seq x y z
N MET A 1 -7.86 -25.86 -11.37
CA MET A 1 -6.67 -25.84 -10.51
C MET A 1 -7.13 -25.53 -9.10
N THR A 2 -7.11 -26.54 -8.22
CA THR A 2 -7.57 -26.50 -6.84
C THR A 2 -6.61 -25.64 -6.00
N GLN A 3 -7.08 -24.51 -5.47
CA GLN A 3 -6.35 -23.76 -4.45
C GLN A 3 -6.37 -24.56 -3.15
N THR A 4 -5.33 -25.35 -2.92
CA THR A 4 -5.06 -25.94 -1.60
C THR A 4 -5.00 -24.79 -0.60
N ARG A 5 -5.89 -24.77 0.40
CA ARG A 5 -5.83 -23.78 1.49
C ARG A 5 -4.51 -23.97 2.22
N ARG A 6 -3.52 -23.13 1.92
CA ARG A 6 -2.23 -23.12 2.60
C ARG A 6 -2.40 -22.56 3.99
N THR A 7 -2.00 -23.31 5.01
CA THR A 7 -1.96 -22.84 6.40
C THR A 7 -0.92 -21.73 6.52
N ALA A 8 -1.23 -20.65 7.23
CA ALA A 8 -0.29 -19.58 7.52
C ALA A 8 0.43 -19.87 8.86
N PRO A 9 1.77 -19.77 8.94
CA PRO A 9 2.70 -19.39 7.86
C PRO A 9 3.01 -20.53 6.89
N ASP A 10 3.32 -20.19 5.64
CA ASP A 10 3.70 -21.18 4.63
C ASP A 10 5.19 -21.54 4.82
N PRO A 11 5.54 -22.80 5.10
CA PRO A 11 6.89 -23.18 5.46
C PRO A 11 7.89 -23.01 4.30
N GLU A 12 7.46 -23.17 3.05
CA GLU A 12 8.34 -22.99 1.89
C GLU A 12 8.71 -21.51 1.72
N TRP A 13 7.73 -20.62 1.89
CA TRP A 13 7.97 -19.18 1.78
C TRP A 13 8.88 -18.67 2.89
N VAL A 14 8.73 -19.19 4.10
CA VAL A 14 9.62 -18.88 5.22
C VAL A 14 11.05 -19.34 4.91
N LEU A 15 11.23 -20.57 4.39
CA LEU A 15 12.56 -21.08 4.03
C LEU A 15 13.21 -20.27 2.90
N MET A 16 12.46 -19.95 1.84
CA MET A 16 12.95 -19.11 0.75
C MET A 16 13.38 -17.74 1.26
N TYR A 17 12.60 -17.14 2.15
CA TYR A 17 12.93 -15.87 2.76
C TYR A 17 14.20 -15.98 3.60
N ARG A 18 14.34 -16.99 4.47
CA ARG A 18 15.58 -17.24 5.23
C ARG A 18 16.83 -17.36 4.36
N ARG A 19 16.70 -17.91 3.15
CA ARG A 19 17.80 -18.05 2.17
C ARG A 19 18.11 -16.77 1.39
N GLY A 20 17.57 -15.61 1.80
CA GLY A 20 17.85 -14.32 1.18
C GLY A 20 17.04 -14.06 -0.09
N ILE A 21 16.03 -14.90 -0.40
CA ILE A 21 15.13 -14.65 -1.54
C ILE A 21 14.12 -13.57 -1.13
N PRO A 22 14.04 -12.45 -1.86
CA PRO A 22 13.16 -11.35 -1.47
C PRO A 22 11.69 -11.73 -1.73
N THR A 23 10.81 -11.21 -0.88
CA THR A 23 9.35 -11.40 -0.93
C THR A 23 8.71 -11.24 -2.32
N PRO A 24 9.03 -10.22 -3.14
CA PRO A 24 8.49 -10.10 -4.50
C PRO A 24 8.91 -11.26 -5.41
N LYS A 25 10.11 -11.83 -5.23
CA LYS A 25 10.59 -12.97 -6.01
C LYS A 25 9.91 -14.28 -5.58
N ILE A 26 9.67 -14.44 -4.28
CA ILE A 26 8.87 -15.56 -3.75
C ILE A 26 7.45 -15.49 -4.31
N ALA A 27 6.84 -14.30 -4.27
CA ALA A 27 5.50 -14.05 -4.78
C ALA A 27 5.39 -14.36 -6.29
N ALA A 28 6.35 -13.88 -7.08
CA ALA A 28 6.42 -14.16 -8.51
C ALA A 28 6.59 -15.66 -8.81
N GLY A 29 7.47 -16.36 -8.08
CA GLY A 29 7.70 -17.79 -8.25
C GLY A 29 6.51 -18.66 -7.82
N ALA A 30 5.77 -18.22 -6.79
CA ALA A 30 4.60 -18.92 -6.29
C ALA A 30 3.28 -18.54 -6.99
N GLY A 31 3.30 -17.52 -7.87
CA GLY A 31 2.11 -17.04 -8.57
C GLY A 31 1.08 -16.37 -7.65
N VAL A 32 1.52 -15.76 -6.55
CA VAL A 32 0.65 -15.13 -5.54
C VAL A 32 0.96 -13.63 -5.41
N ALA A 33 0.07 -12.89 -4.75
CA ALA A 33 0.33 -11.49 -4.41
C ALA A 33 1.46 -11.38 -3.36
N GLU A 34 2.33 -10.38 -3.53
CA GLU A 34 3.41 -10.11 -2.56
C GLU A 34 2.87 -9.85 -1.15
N THR A 35 1.72 -9.20 -1.04
CA THR A 35 1.02 -8.96 0.23
C THR A 35 0.67 -10.26 0.96
N THR A 36 0.27 -11.31 0.24
CA THR A 36 0.00 -12.64 0.80
C THR A 36 1.28 -13.23 1.40
N VAL A 37 2.40 -13.16 0.67
CA VAL A 37 3.68 -13.65 1.19
C VAL A 37 4.11 -12.83 2.42
N ARG A 38 3.96 -11.49 2.38
CA ARG A 38 4.23 -10.62 3.54
C ARG A 38 3.38 -10.99 4.76
N TYR A 39 2.11 -11.33 4.58
CA TYR A 39 1.24 -11.79 5.68
C TYR A 39 1.75 -13.09 6.31
N HIS A 40 2.10 -14.09 5.52
CA HIS A 40 2.66 -15.35 6.02
C HIS A 40 4.00 -15.13 6.74
N LEU A 41 4.88 -14.29 6.17
CA LEU A 41 6.16 -13.94 6.81
C LEU A 41 5.96 -13.13 8.10
N ALA A 42 4.93 -12.29 8.19
CA ALA A 42 4.62 -11.55 9.40
C ALA A 42 4.15 -12.47 10.54
N ILE A 43 3.37 -13.52 10.22
CA ILE A 43 3.00 -14.56 11.18
C ILE A 43 4.23 -15.35 11.61
N ALA A 44 5.06 -15.78 10.66
CA ALA A 44 6.29 -16.49 10.94
C ALA A 44 7.23 -15.67 11.82
N ALA A 45 7.39 -14.37 11.55
CA ALA A 45 8.25 -13.49 12.35
C ALA A 45 7.74 -13.26 13.78
N LYS A 46 6.45 -13.48 14.05
CA LYS A 46 5.91 -13.46 15.42
C LYS A 46 6.24 -14.74 16.18
N GLN A 47 6.26 -15.88 15.49
CA GLN A 47 6.62 -17.18 16.07
C GLN A 47 8.14 -17.29 16.26
N GLU A 48 8.89 -16.85 15.25
CA GLU A 48 10.35 -16.94 15.17
C GLU A 48 10.92 -15.58 14.76
N PRO A 49 11.28 -14.70 15.72
CA PRO A 49 11.81 -13.38 15.42
C PRO A 49 13.11 -13.39 14.59
N GLY A 50 13.87 -14.50 14.63
CA GLY A 50 15.16 -14.67 13.96
C GLY A 50 15.12 -14.74 12.43
N ILE A 51 13.96 -15.02 11.82
CA ILE A 51 13.86 -15.22 10.35
C ILE A 51 14.31 -13.99 9.56
N ARG A 52 14.15 -12.79 10.13
CA ARG A 52 14.56 -11.53 9.50
C ARG A 52 16.09 -11.39 9.49
N ALA A 53 16.72 -11.73 10.62
CA ALA A 53 18.18 -11.71 10.74
C ALA A 53 18.82 -12.76 9.81
N GLU A 54 18.23 -13.95 9.72
CA GLU A 54 18.68 -15.00 8.79
C GLU A 54 18.55 -14.58 7.33
N HIS A 55 17.40 -14.02 6.95
CA HIS A 55 17.21 -13.45 5.61
C HIS A 55 18.30 -12.43 5.27
N GLN A 56 18.57 -11.51 6.20
CA GLN A 56 19.55 -10.46 6.05
C GLN A 56 20.97 -11.00 5.90
N ALA A 57 21.35 -11.99 6.71
CA ALA A 57 22.65 -12.66 6.64
C ALA A 57 22.85 -13.39 5.30
N ALA A 58 21.78 -13.88 4.69
CA ALA A 58 21.81 -14.57 3.40
C ALA A 58 21.80 -13.63 2.18
N LEU A 59 21.66 -12.31 2.35
CA LEU A 59 21.67 -11.37 1.22
C LEU A 59 23.08 -11.26 0.61
N PRO A 60 23.22 -11.27 -0.73
CA PRO A 60 24.51 -11.09 -1.40
C PRO A 60 25.19 -9.77 -1.00
N VAL A 61 26.52 -9.80 -0.81
CA VAL A 61 27.35 -8.62 -0.46
C VAL A 61 27.15 -7.45 -1.44
N ALA A 62 26.93 -7.73 -2.72
CA ALA A 62 26.63 -6.70 -3.72
C ALA A 62 25.32 -5.92 -3.45
N ARG A 63 24.34 -6.53 -2.76
CA ARG A 63 23.10 -5.87 -2.32
C ARG A 63 23.25 -5.14 -1.00
N GLN A 64 24.28 -5.47 -0.21
CA GLN A 64 24.65 -4.69 0.98
C GLN A 64 25.32 -3.37 0.58
N ARG A 65 26.00 -3.32 -0.58
CA ARG A 65 26.65 -2.10 -1.08
C ARG A 65 25.64 -0.98 -1.39
N LEU A 66 25.88 0.18 -0.79
CA LEU A 66 25.12 1.41 -1.01
C LEU A 66 25.29 1.91 -2.46
N THR A 67 24.19 2.33 -3.09
CA THR A 67 24.29 3.12 -4.32
C THR A 67 24.87 4.50 -4.00
N ALA A 68 25.60 5.11 -4.94
CA ALA A 68 26.19 6.43 -4.73
C ALA A 68 25.14 7.49 -4.36
N ALA A 69 23.95 7.44 -4.99
CA ALA A 69 22.84 8.32 -4.66
C ALA A 69 22.28 8.07 -3.24
N GLY A 70 22.21 6.82 -2.81
CA GLY A 70 21.76 6.45 -1.48
C GLY A 70 22.73 6.88 -0.38
N ARG A 71 24.04 6.75 -0.61
CA ARG A 71 25.08 7.27 0.28
C ARG A 71 24.97 8.80 0.45
N ARG A 72 24.84 9.55 -0.64
CA ARG A 72 24.67 11.01 -0.58
C ARG A 72 23.42 11.43 0.19
N ASN A 73 22.30 10.73 0.00
CA ASN A 73 21.07 11.04 0.76
C ASN A 73 21.24 10.78 2.24
N LEU A 74 21.95 9.70 2.61
CA LEU A 74 22.27 9.37 3.99
C LEU A 74 23.16 10.46 4.63
N GLU A 75 24.26 10.82 3.96
CA GLU A 75 25.16 11.90 4.38
C GLU A 75 24.40 13.21 4.58
N ASP A 76 23.55 13.58 3.61
CA ASP A 76 22.76 14.81 3.70
C ASP A 76 21.75 14.79 4.86
N ILE A 77 21.16 13.64 5.19
CA ILE A 77 20.22 13.52 6.31
C ILE A 77 20.96 13.64 7.64
N ILE A 78 22.10 12.97 7.78
CA ILE A 78 22.93 13.03 8.99
C ILE A 78 23.44 14.46 9.17
N ALA A 79 24.03 15.06 8.14
CA ALA A 79 24.50 16.44 8.19
C ALA A 79 23.37 17.44 8.52
N PHE A 80 22.18 17.24 7.93
CA PHE A 80 21.02 18.08 8.24
C PHE A 80 20.56 17.92 9.69
N TYR A 81 20.55 16.68 10.20
CA TYR A 81 20.18 16.41 11.59
C TYR A 81 21.19 17.03 12.56
N GLN A 82 22.49 16.90 12.28
CA GLN A 82 23.56 17.51 13.09
C GLN A 82 23.48 19.05 13.07
N ALA A 83 23.15 19.66 11.93
CA ALA A 83 23.08 21.12 11.81
C ALA A 83 21.81 21.74 12.39
N VAL A 84 20.65 21.07 12.27
CA VAL A 84 19.34 21.65 12.59
C VAL A 84 18.69 20.99 13.83
N GLY A 85 19.18 19.83 14.27
CA GLY A 85 18.62 19.06 15.38
C GLY A 85 17.25 18.43 15.09
N ARG A 86 16.82 18.42 13.82
CA ARG A 86 15.54 17.83 13.39
C ARG A 86 15.67 17.06 12.08
N LEU A 87 14.70 16.20 11.82
CA LEU A 87 14.60 15.52 10.53
C LEU A 87 14.14 16.46 9.41
N PRO A 88 14.52 16.16 8.14
CA PRO A 88 14.04 16.89 6.97
C PRO A 88 12.51 16.85 6.85
N THR A 89 11.93 17.97 6.45
CA THR A 89 10.49 18.12 6.22
C THR A 89 10.22 18.45 4.75
N ARG A 90 9.32 19.38 4.42
CA ARG A 90 8.98 19.72 3.03
C ARG A 90 9.24 21.18 2.69
N ARG A 91 10.12 21.86 3.45
CA ARG A 91 10.38 23.30 3.31
C ARG A 91 11.16 23.64 2.04
N SER A 92 12.09 22.79 1.61
CA SER A 92 12.86 22.95 0.37
C SER A 92 12.69 21.76 -0.57
N ALA A 93 13.08 21.92 -1.84
CA ALA A 93 13.08 20.81 -2.81
C ALA A 93 13.98 19.65 -2.35
N ARG A 94 15.15 19.96 -1.77
CA ARG A 94 16.06 18.95 -1.20
C ARG A 94 15.44 18.27 0.01
N GLU A 95 14.86 19.02 0.96
CA GLU A 95 14.17 18.45 2.11
C GLU A 95 13.03 17.51 1.67
N LYS A 96 12.23 17.90 0.66
CA LYS A 96 11.16 17.05 0.10
C LYS A 96 11.71 15.72 -0.43
N ALA A 97 12.83 15.74 -1.15
CA ALA A 97 13.47 14.54 -1.66
C ALA A 97 13.99 13.64 -0.52
N LEU A 98 14.61 14.23 0.51
CA LEU A 98 15.09 13.49 1.69
C LEU A 98 13.94 12.89 2.50
N THR A 99 12.82 13.60 2.68
CA THR A 99 11.63 13.05 3.33
C THR A 99 11.02 11.89 2.54
N ALA A 100 10.98 11.96 1.21
CA ALA A 100 10.52 10.85 0.38
C ALA A 100 11.47 9.65 0.49
N TRP A 101 12.78 9.90 0.48
CA TRP A 101 13.78 8.86 0.66
C TRP A 101 13.67 8.19 2.04
N LEU A 102 13.57 8.97 3.13
CA LEU A 102 13.35 8.47 4.49
C LEU A 102 12.07 7.65 4.61
N HIS A 103 10.99 8.05 3.92
CA HIS A 103 9.75 7.29 3.90
C HIS A 103 9.95 5.87 3.36
N HIS A 104 10.66 5.74 2.23
CA HIS A 104 10.95 4.44 1.65
C HIS A 104 11.84 3.61 2.58
N ARG A 105 12.87 4.20 3.20
CA ARG A 105 13.74 3.50 4.16
C ARG A 105 12.96 3.00 5.39
N ARG A 106 11.98 3.77 5.88
CA ARG A 106 11.08 3.35 6.97
C ARG A 106 10.19 2.19 6.58
N GLN A 107 9.67 2.18 5.34
CA GLN A 107 8.89 1.05 4.83
C GLN A 107 9.76 -0.21 4.73
N GLU A 108 10.97 -0.10 4.17
CA GLU A 108 11.93 -1.22 4.13
C GLU A 108 12.30 -1.71 5.54
N ALA A 109 12.46 -0.80 6.50
CA ALA A 109 12.73 -1.17 7.90
C ALA A 109 11.55 -1.94 8.52
N ALA A 110 10.32 -1.48 8.31
CA ALA A 110 9.11 -2.17 8.77
C ALA A 110 8.91 -3.53 8.09
N GLU A 111 9.35 -3.66 6.83
CA GLU A 111 9.33 -4.90 6.05
C GLU A 111 10.52 -5.83 6.36
N GLY A 112 11.52 -5.35 7.13
CA GLY A 112 12.75 -6.10 7.44
C GLY A 112 13.68 -6.29 6.24
N THR A 113 13.54 -5.47 5.20
CA THR A 113 14.31 -5.54 3.95
C THR A 113 15.36 -4.42 3.84
N LEU A 114 15.44 -3.53 4.83
CA LEU A 114 16.40 -2.45 4.86
C LEU A 114 17.84 -2.98 4.95
N SER A 115 18.74 -2.42 4.14
CA SER A 115 20.17 -2.77 4.21
C SER A 115 20.75 -2.44 5.60
N PRO A 116 21.56 -3.34 6.21
CA PRO A 116 22.21 -3.09 7.50
C PRO A 116 22.98 -1.78 7.52
N ILE A 117 23.66 -1.44 6.42
CA ILE A 117 24.46 -0.21 6.34
C ILE A 117 23.57 1.05 6.48
N TYR A 118 22.34 1.03 5.95
CA TYR A 118 21.39 2.13 6.18
C TYR A 118 20.83 2.11 7.60
N ALA A 119 20.56 0.92 8.14
CA ALA A 119 20.01 0.80 9.49
C ALA A 119 21.00 1.35 10.52
N GLU A 120 22.26 0.90 10.47
CA GLU A 120 23.34 1.35 11.36
C GLU A 120 23.56 2.86 11.26
N ALA A 121 23.69 3.39 10.03
CA ALA A 121 23.95 4.82 9.86
C ALA A 121 22.75 5.71 10.21
N LEU A 122 21.50 5.22 10.04
CA LEU A 122 20.32 5.97 10.47
C LEU A 122 20.06 5.85 11.97
N ASP A 123 20.58 4.81 12.64
CA ASP A 123 20.44 4.61 14.09
C ASP A 123 21.09 5.74 14.90
N GLU A 124 22.04 6.47 14.32
CA GLU A 124 22.58 7.72 14.86
C GLU A 124 21.50 8.81 15.09
N ILE A 125 20.36 8.72 14.40
CA ILE A 125 19.29 9.70 14.48
C ILE A 125 18.13 9.16 15.34
N PRO A 126 17.98 9.60 16.60
CA PRO A 126 16.94 9.07 17.47
C PRO A 126 15.54 9.32 16.90
N GLY A 127 14.74 8.25 16.83
CA GLY A 127 13.37 8.29 16.33
C GLY A 127 13.24 8.41 14.81
N TRP A 128 14.31 8.22 14.03
CA TRP A 128 14.26 8.24 12.56
C TRP A 128 13.23 7.29 11.97
N SER A 129 13.00 6.15 12.61
CA SER A 129 12.05 5.11 12.18
C SER A 129 10.59 5.48 12.43
N ARG A 130 10.31 6.44 13.32
CA ARG A 130 8.95 6.87 13.64
C ARG A 130 8.40 7.76 12.52
N PRO A 131 7.17 7.52 12.02
CA PRO A 131 6.48 8.48 11.17
C PRO A 131 6.38 9.83 11.88
N SER A 132 6.52 10.93 11.15
CA SER A 132 6.20 12.25 11.72
C SER A 132 4.72 12.29 12.11
N THR A 133 4.35 13.01 13.18
CA THR A 133 2.95 13.14 13.64
C THR A 133 1.98 13.42 12.50
N LYS A 134 2.32 14.41 11.64
CA LYS A 134 1.52 14.76 10.47
C LYS A 134 1.40 13.62 9.44
N GLN A 135 2.44 12.81 9.27
CA GLN A 135 2.40 11.65 8.38
C GLN A 135 1.56 10.51 8.95
N ALA A 136 1.62 10.29 10.26
CA ALA A 136 0.75 9.34 10.95
C ALA A 136 -0.71 9.77 10.80
N ASP A 137 -1.00 11.06 10.96
CA ASP A 137 -2.35 11.62 10.76
C ASP A 137 -2.81 11.50 9.31
N ASP A 138 -1.95 11.79 8.33
CA ASP A 138 -2.24 11.60 6.91
C ASP A 138 -2.55 10.13 6.58
N GLN A 139 -1.81 9.19 7.18
CA GLN A 139 -2.03 7.76 7.01
C GLN A 139 -3.33 7.31 7.68
N ALA A 140 -3.62 7.82 8.89
CA ALA A 140 -4.87 7.55 9.59
C ALA A 140 -6.08 8.07 8.81
N ARG A 141 -6.01 9.32 8.30
CA ARG A 141 -7.05 9.90 7.45
C ARG A 141 -7.24 9.09 6.17
N TRP A 142 -6.17 8.62 5.55
CA TRP A 142 -6.27 7.79 4.36
C TRP A 142 -6.98 6.46 4.65
N LYS A 143 -6.63 5.79 5.75
CA LYS A 143 -7.28 4.54 6.19
C LYS A 143 -8.75 4.76 6.55
N GLN A 144 -9.07 5.87 7.22
CA GLN A 144 -10.44 6.25 7.55
C GLN A 144 -11.28 6.42 6.28
N ARG A 145 -10.79 7.19 5.29
CA ARG A 145 -11.50 7.36 4.02
C ARG A 145 -11.69 6.05 3.27
N LEU A 146 -10.69 5.16 3.29
CA LEU A 146 -10.82 3.82 2.71
C LEU A 146 -11.96 3.04 3.35
N ALA A 147 -12.04 3.05 4.69
CA ALA A 147 -13.10 2.38 5.43
C ALA A 147 -14.49 2.99 5.14
N GLU A 148 -14.59 4.32 5.05
CA GLU A 148 -15.84 5.01 4.72
C GLU A 148 -16.33 4.67 3.31
N VAL A 149 -15.45 4.62 2.30
CA VAL A 149 -15.85 4.19 0.94
C VAL A 149 -16.27 2.71 0.94
N SER A 150 -15.55 1.85 1.67
CA SER A 150 -15.91 0.44 1.80
C SER A 150 -17.29 0.26 2.43
N ALA A 151 -17.56 0.96 3.54
CA ALA A 151 -18.87 0.97 4.19
C ALA A 151 -19.96 1.52 3.27
N TYR A 152 -19.69 2.60 2.55
CA TYR A 152 -20.64 3.19 1.58
C TYR A 152 -21.01 2.17 0.49
N ARG A 153 -20.05 1.41 -0.03
CA ARG A 153 -20.27 0.34 -1.02
C ARG A 153 -20.98 -0.88 -0.41
N ALA A 154 -20.70 -1.22 0.84
CA ALA A 154 -21.33 -2.34 1.55
C ALA A 154 -22.83 -2.13 1.80
N VAL A 155 -23.28 -0.88 1.97
CA VAL A 155 -24.70 -0.50 2.09
C VAL A 155 -25.47 -0.68 0.77
N GLY A 156 -24.80 -1.05 -0.33
CA GLY A 156 -25.41 -1.23 -1.65
C GLY A 156 -25.44 0.05 -2.48
N ASN A 157 -24.79 1.13 -2.01
CA ASN A 157 -24.64 2.33 -2.81
C ASN A 157 -23.66 2.09 -3.97
N ASP A 158 -23.97 2.73 -5.10
CA ASP A 158 -23.09 2.76 -6.26
C ASP A 158 -21.88 3.69 -5.98
N TRP A 159 -20.94 3.83 -6.92
CA TRP A 159 -19.72 4.62 -6.68
C TRP A 159 -20.01 6.08 -6.29
N PRO A 160 -19.36 6.62 -5.24
CA PRO A 160 -19.60 7.99 -4.78
C PRO A 160 -19.17 9.00 -5.84
N ARG A 161 -20.02 10.00 -6.07
CA ARG A 161 -19.81 11.04 -7.08
C ARG A 161 -19.02 12.21 -6.53
N HIS A 162 -18.03 12.67 -7.29
CA HIS A 162 -17.28 13.89 -6.96
C HIS A 162 -18.01 15.18 -7.36
N ASN A 163 -19.00 15.09 -8.27
CA ASN A 163 -19.77 16.21 -8.81
C ASN A 163 -21.28 15.88 -8.83
N LYS A 164 -22.12 16.89 -8.59
CA LYS A 164 -23.60 16.82 -8.64
C LYS A 164 -24.19 15.80 -7.65
N THR A 165 -23.89 15.97 -6.36
CA THR A 165 -24.59 15.33 -5.24
C THR A 165 -24.83 16.38 -4.15
N ASP A 166 -25.98 16.31 -3.48
CA ASP A 166 -26.34 17.19 -2.36
C ASP A 166 -25.76 16.67 -1.03
N ASP A 167 -25.34 15.40 -1.00
CA ASP A 167 -24.66 14.80 0.16
C ASP A 167 -23.18 15.17 0.19
N GLN A 168 -22.80 15.98 1.18
CA GLN A 168 -21.41 16.37 1.41
C GLN A 168 -20.51 15.16 1.72
N GLY A 169 -21.04 14.13 2.38
CA GLY A 169 -20.31 12.89 2.68
C GLY A 169 -19.93 12.14 1.41
N GLU A 170 -20.91 11.89 0.53
CA GLU A 170 -20.66 11.27 -0.79
C GLU A 170 -19.66 12.09 -1.61
N ARG A 171 -19.79 13.42 -1.63
CA ARG A 171 -18.90 14.30 -2.39
C ARG A 171 -17.44 14.18 -1.95
N VAL A 172 -17.17 14.16 -0.64
CA VAL A 172 -15.82 14.01 -0.10
C VAL A 172 -15.21 12.68 -0.50
N LEU A 173 -15.97 11.59 -0.41
CA LEU A 173 -15.54 10.25 -0.81
C LEU A 173 -15.27 10.17 -2.32
N GLY A 174 -16.14 10.78 -3.13
CA GLY A 174 -16.01 10.86 -4.58
C GLY A 174 -14.75 11.62 -5.01
N VAL A 175 -14.48 12.78 -4.39
CA VAL A 175 -13.26 13.56 -4.63
C VAL A 175 -12.02 12.76 -4.23
N TRP A 176 -12.04 12.11 -3.07
CA TRP A 176 -10.91 11.29 -2.60
C TRP A 176 -10.59 10.14 -3.57
N LEU A 177 -11.61 9.39 -4.02
CA LEU A 177 -11.45 8.34 -5.03
C LEU A 177 -10.95 8.88 -6.37
N HIS A 178 -11.44 10.04 -6.80
CA HIS A 178 -10.97 10.69 -8.03
C HIS A 178 -9.48 11.01 -7.97
N VAL A 179 -8.99 11.55 -6.85
CA VAL A 179 -7.57 11.83 -6.62
C VAL A 179 -6.75 10.53 -6.65
N GLN A 180 -7.23 9.44 -6.05
CA GLN A 180 -6.52 8.15 -6.13
C GLN A 180 -6.41 7.64 -7.57
N ARG A 181 -7.49 7.72 -8.36
CA ARG A 181 -7.49 7.32 -9.78
C ARG A 181 -6.59 8.19 -10.64
N MET A 182 -6.49 9.49 -10.35
CA MET A 182 -5.55 10.38 -11.02
C MET A 182 -4.09 10.01 -10.69
N ASN A 183 -3.79 9.80 -9.42
CA ASN A 183 -2.43 9.41 -8.98
C ASN A 183 -2.01 8.07 -9.57
N GLU A 184 -2.94 7.13 -9.70
CA GLU A 184 -2.68 5.82 -10.31
C GLU A 184 -2.38 5.92 -11.81
N ARG A 185 -3.21 6.67 -12.56
CA ARG A 185 -2.94 6.96 -13.98
C ARG A 185 -1.64 7.72 -14.21
N ALA A 186 -1.25 8.56 -13.24
CA ALA A 186 0.01 9.30 -13.29
C ALA A 186 1.22 8.47 -12.79
N GLY A 187 1.04 7.22 -12.36
CA GLY A 187 2.11 6.39 -11.80
C GLY A 187 2.67 6.88 -10.46
N LYS A 188 1.97 7.80 -9.78
CA LYS A 188 2.39 8.44 -8.51
C LYS A 188 1.77 7.78 -7.27
N LEU A 189 0.91 6.79 -7.47
CA LEU A 189 0.27 6.08 -6.36
C LEU A 189 1.25 5.06 -5.76
N ASP A 190 1.45 5.15 -4.44
CA ASP A 190 2.24 4.19 -3.68
C ASP A 190 1.72 2.76 -3.94
N PRO A 191 2.59 1.80 -4.35
CA PRO A 191 2.20 0.42 -4.60
C PRO A 191 1.47 -0.23 -3.42
N ALA A 192 1.84 0.09 -2.18
CA ALA A 192 1.17 -0.43 -0.99
C ALA A 192 -0.27 0.10 -0.85
N LYS A 193 -0.50 1.38 -1.19
CA LYS A 193 -1.84 1.99 -1.20
C LYS A 193 -2.70 1.42 -2.33
N LYS A 194 -2.09 1.16 -3.48
CA LYS A 194 -2.74 0.52 -4.63
C LYS A 194 -3.23 -0.88 -4.27
N ALA A 195 -2.37 -1.69 -3.65
CA ALA A 195 -2.73 -3.03 -3.19
C ALA A 195 -3.88 -2.99 -2.17
N GLN A 196 -3.83 -2.07 -1.19
CA GLN A 196 -4.91 -1.89 -0.21
C GLN A 196 -6.24 -1.46 -0.84
N LEU A 197 -6.22 -0.59 -1.85
CA LEU A 197 -7.42 -0.21 -2.60
C LEU A 197 -8.00 -1.38 -3.40
N ASP A 198 -7.14 -2.15 -4.08
CA ASP A 198 -7.55 -3.32 -4.86
C ASP A 198 -8.16 -4.42 -3.95
N GLU A 199 -7.65 -4.58 -2.72
CA GLU A 199 -8.14 -5.54 -1.72
C GLU A 199 -9.46 -5.11 -1.08
N VAL A 200 -9.54 -3.87 -0.58
CA VAL A 200 -10.70 -3.41 0.21
C VAL A 200 -11.87 -3.00 -0.69
N ILE A 201 -11.59 -2.52 -1.90
CA ILE A 201 -12.59 -1.96 -2.81
C ILE A 201 -12.33 -2.46 -4.24
N PRO A 202 -12.64 -3.74 -4.53
CA PRO A 202 -12.43 -4.28 -5.87
C PRO A 202 -13.19 -3.46 -6.91
N GLY A 203 -12.49 -3.13 -8.00
CA GLY A 203 -13.04 -2.32 -9.10
C GLY A 203 -13.06 -0.82 -8.84
N TRP A 204 -12.39 -0.29 -7.80
CA TRP A 204 -12.33 1.15 -7.49
C TRP A 204 -11.85 2.05 -8.63
N ARG A 205 -11.18 1.48 -9.64
CA ARG A 205 -10.74 2.16 -10.86
C ARG A 205 -11.91 2.47 -11.81
N GLN A 206 -12.96 1.68 -11.74
CA GLN A 206 -14.17 1.83 -12.53
C GLN A 206 -15.04 2.92 -11.88
N GLY A 207 -15.44 3.92 -12.67
CA GLY A 207 -16.46 4.88 -12.25
C GLY A 207 -17.86 4.29 -12.42
N ARG A 208 -18.90 5.03 -12.00
CA ARG A 208 -20.26 4.72 -12.43
C ARG A 208 -20.29 4.62 -13.97
N PRO A 209 -20.93 3.59 -14.55
CA PRO A 209 -21.16 3.57 -15.99
C PRO A 209 -21.95 4.83 -16.37
N ARG A 210 -21.56 5.47 -17.48
CA ARG A 210 -22.38 6.54 -18.06
C ARG A 210 -23.70 5.92 -18.45
N ARG A 211 -24.77 6.20 -17.70
CA ARG A 211 -26.14 5.88 -18.13
C ARG A 211 -26.45 6.80 -19.30
N GLY A 212 -26.13 6.35 -20.51
CA GLY A 212 -26.58 6.99 -21.74
C GLY A 212 -28.11 6.96 -21.79
N PRO A 213 -28.76 7.87 -22.51
CA PRO A 213 -30.22 8.02 -22.53
C PRO A 213 -31.00 6.81 -23.10
N ASN A 214 -30.35 5.69 -23.44
CA ASN A 214 -30.97 4.56 -24.14
C ASN A 214 -31.04 3.25 -23.32
N SER A 215 -31.16 3.31 -22.00
CA SER A 215 -31.57 2.14 -21.22
C SER A 215 -33.09 2.11 -21.07
N ARG A 216 -33.80 1.68 -22.13
CA ARG A 216 -35.23 1.30 -22.00
C ARG A 216 -35.33 0.12 -21.03
N PRO A 217 -36.17 0.17 -19.98
CA PRO A 217 -36.46 -1.02 -19.20
C PRO A 217 -37.30 -1.96 -20.09
N CYS A 218 -36.75 -3.14 -20.40
CA CYS A 218 -37.56 -4.24 -20.92
C CYS A 218 -38.48 -4.70 -19.78
N THR A 219 -39.73 -4.24 -19.79
CA THR A 219 -40.79 -4.83 -18.98
C THR A 219 -41.12 -6.21 -19.53
N PRO A 220 -41.05 -7.29 -18.75
CA PRO A 220 -41.55 -8.58 -19.18
C PRO A 220 -43.08 -8.49 -19.28
N GLY A 221 -43.61 -8.85 -20.44
CA GLY A 221 -45.05 -8.88 -20.69
C GLY A 221 -45.74 -9.86 -19.73
N THR A 222 -46.58 -9.33 -18.86
CA THR A 222 -47.54 -10.11 -18.07
C THR A 222 -48.56 -10.70 -19.03
N SER A 223 -48.41 -11.99 -19.34
CA SER A 223 -49.47 -12.82 -19.91
C SER A 223 -50.58 -12.97 -18.86
N GLY A 224 -51.55 -12.07 -18.89
CA GLY A 224 -52.80 -12.21 -18.15
C GLY A 224 -53.70 -13.20 -18.88
N SER A 225 -53.83 -14.40 -18.30
CA SER A 225 -54.93 -15.31 -18.57
C SER A 225 -56.26 -14.63 -18.25
N SER A 226 -57.17 -14.58 -19.21
CA SER A 226 -58.60 -14.32 -18.98
C SER A 226 -59.41 -15.34 -19.75
N SER A 227 -59.91 -16.33 -19.02
CA SER A 227 -61.13 -17.06 -19.38
C SER A 227 -62.32 -16.09 -19.38
N SER A 228 -63.25 -16.28 -20.31
CA SER A 228 -64.71 -16.20 -20.10
C SER A 228 -65.45 -16.27 -21.45
N GLY A 229 -66.43 -17.17 -21.53
CA GLY A 229 -67.36 -17.31 -22.65
C GLY A 229 -67.75 -18.76 -22.87
#